data_AF-A0A927XTX1-F1
#
_entry.id   AF-A0A927XTX1-F1
#
_cell.length_a   1.000
_cell.length_b   1.000
_cell.length_c   1.000
_cell.angle_alpha   90.00
_cell.angle_beta   90.00
_cell.angle_gamma   90.00
#
_symmetry.space_group_name_H-M   'P 1'
#
loop_
_entity.id
_entity.type
_entity.pdbx_description
1 polymer ?
#
loop_
_entity_poly.entity_id
_entity_poly.type
_entity_poly.pdbx_seq_one_letter_code
_entity_poly.pdbx_strand_id
1 'polypeptide(L)' 'MPSITYFIRFTLRDPKPGVPYEEQEHLNLADAFEAFRLFAEADSRWMYTHIELTEYNWEECTDTPIATMTFNA' A
#
# COMPACT_ATOMS: atom_id res chain seq x y z
N MET A 1 3.26 16.59 13.61
CA MET A 1 3.08 15.46 12.67
C MET A 1 1.72 15.64 12.02
N PRO A 2 1.56 15.38 10.72
CA PRO A 2 0.25 15.45 10.11
C PRO A 2 -0.68 14.45 10.82
N SER A 3 -1.94 14.82 11.02
CA SER A 3 -2.96 13.94 11.63
C SER A 3 -3.33 12.78 10.70
N ILE A 4 -3.02 12.92 9.41
CA ILE A 4 -3.23 11.92 8.37
C ILE A 4 -1.89 11.49 7.79
N THR A 5 -1.70 10.18 7.65
CA THR A 5 -0.61 9.56 6.91
C THR A 5 -1.19 8.57 5.91
N TYR A 6 -0.58 8.42 4.75
CA TYR A 6 -1.00 7.46 3.74
C TYR A 6 0.00 6.30 3.70
N PHE A 7 -0.51 5.07 3.70
CA PHE A 7 0.32 3.87 3.63
C PHE A 7 0.01 3.09 2.37
N ILE A 8 1.05 2.64 1.67
CA ILE A 8 0.93 1.64 0.62
C ILE A 8 1.46 0.32 1.18
N ARG A 9 0.60 -0.69 1.29
CA ARG A 9 0.94 -2.03 1.79
C ARG A 9 1.04 -2.99 0.62
N PHE A 10 2.17 -3.67 0.51
CA PHE A 10 2.49 -4.60 -0.56
C PHE A 10 2.53 -6.02 -0.03
N THR A 11 1.48 -6.80 -0.27
CA THR A 11 1.44 -8.22 0.12
C THR A 11 2.33 -9.03 -0.82
N LEU A 12 3.38 -9.63 -0.28
CA LEU A 12 4.37 -10.39 -1.04
C LEU A 12 3.78 -11.71 -1.56
N ARG A 13 4.15 -12.10 -2.79
CA ARG A 13 3.74 -13.37 -3.39
C ARG A 13 4.45 -14.58 -2.77
N ASP A 14 5.73 -14.41 -2.44
CA ASP A 14 6.52 -15.42 -1.72
C ASP A 14 7.13 -14.77 -0.46
N PRO A 15 6.31 -14.58 0.60
CA PRO A 15 6.74 -13.87 1.80
C PRO A 15 7.79 -14.70 2.55
N LYS A 16 8.85 -14.03 3.01
CA LYS A 16 9.77 -14.63 3.98
C LYS A 16 9.04 -14.82 5.32
N PRO A 17 9.37 -15.86 6.09
CA PRO A 17 8.81 -16.05 7.42
C PRO A 17 8.97 -14.77 8.27
N GLY A 18 7.84 -14.25 8.77
CA GLY A 18 7.81 -13.06 9.63
C GLY A 18 7.65 -11.71 8.92
N VAL A 19 7.71 -11.64 7.58
CA VAL A 19 7.46 -10.41 6.82
C VAL A 19 6.44 -10.69 5.70
N PRO A 20 5.13 -10.61 6.00
CA PRO A 20 4.08 -10.93 5.04
C PRO A 20 3.85 -9.81 4.01
N TYR A 21 4.22 -8.58 4.34
CA TYR A 21 4.05 -7.41 3.48
C TYR A 21 5.20 -6.41 3.67
N GLU A 22 5.37 -5.54 2.68
CA GLU A 22 6.18 -4.32 2.76
C GLU A 22 5.24 -3.12 2.91
N GLU A 23 5.71 -2.02 3.50
CA GLU A 23 4.92 -0.80 3.66
C GLU A 23 5.72 0.42 3.21
N GLN A 24 5.06 1.35 2.51
CA GLN A 24 5.60 2.67 2.17
C GLN A 24 4.72 3.77 2.77
N GLU A 25 5.35 4.69 3.48
CA GLU A 25 4.69 5.83 4.11
C GLU A 25 4.75 7.08 3.21
N HIS A 26 3.64 7.80 3.11
CA HIS A 26 3.52 9.06 2.40
C HIS A 26 2.75 10.09 3.23
N LEU A 27 3.18 11.36 3.19
CA LEU A 27 2.52 12.46 3.91
C LEU A 27 1.51 13.22 3.02
N ASN A 28 1.46 12.90 1.73
CA ASN A 28 0.62 13.56 0.74
C ASN A 28 -0.13 12.51 -0.09
N LEU A 29 -1.45 12.66 -0.21
CA LEU A 29 -2.30 11.76 -0.97
C LEU A 29 -1.91 11.69 -2.45
N ALA A 30 -1.59 12.84 -3.07
CA ALA A 30 -1.22 12.87 -4.47
C ALA A 30 0.06 12.05 -4.70
N ASP A 31 1.09 12.24 -3.89
CA ASP A 31 2.33 11.47 -4.00
C ASP A 31 2.10 9.98 -3.73
N ALA A 32 1.26 9.64 -2.74
CA ALA A 32 0.90 8.25 -2.42
C ALA A 32 0.15 7.59 -3.59
N PHE A 33 -0.79 8.30 -4.20
CA PHE A 33 -1.58 7.79 -5.31
C PHE A 33 -0.75 7.66 -6.60
N GLU A 34 0.15 8.62 -6.83
CA GLU A 34 1.13 8.58 -7.92
C GLU A 34 2.11 7.42 -7.74
N ALA A 35 2.56 7.13 -6.52
CA ALA A 35 3.36 5.93 -6.25
C ALA A 35 2.54 4.65 -6.46
N PHE A 36 1.33 4.59 -5.90
CA PHE A 36 0.43 3.44 -6.02
C PHE A 36 0.16 3.06 -7.49
N ARG A 37 -0.13 4.03 -8.36
CA ARG A 37 -0.41 3.76 -9.78
C ARG A 37 0.79 3.21 -10.55
N LEU A 38 2.03 3.46 -10.11
CA LEU A 38 3.22 2.88 -10.75
C LEU A 38 3.28 1.36 -10.57
N PHE A 39 2.65 0.82 -9.53
CA PHE A 39 2.58 -0.63 -9.31
C PHE A 39 1.42 -1.31 -10.04
N ALA A 40 0.64 -0.57 -10.84
CA ALA A 40 -0.35 -1.15 -11.75
C ALA A 40 0.29 -1.91 -12.93
N GLU A 41 1.62 -1.85 -13.06
CA GLU A 41 2.37 -2.45 -14.16
C GLU A 41 2.42 -3.99 -14.06
N ALA A 42 2.56 -4.64 -15.21
CA ALA A 42 2.53 -6.09 -15.32
C ALA A 42 3.63 -6.79 -14.51
N ASP A 43 4.74 -6.11 -14.23
CA ASP A 43 5.86 -6.71 -13.50
C ASP A 43 5.58 -6.85 -12.00
N SER A 44 4.76 -5.95 -11.43
CA SER A 44 4.37 -6.00 -10.02
C SER A 44 3.62 -7.28 -9.65
N ARG A 45 2.93 -7.91 -10.61
CA ARG A 45 2.23 -9.18 -10.41
C ARG A 45 3.15 -10.32 -10.00
N TRP A 46 4.44 -10.27 -10.38
CA TRP A 46 5.40 -11.31 -10.04
C TRP A 46 5.88 -11.22 -8.59
N MET A 47 5.88 -10.02 -8.03
CA MET A 47 6.35 -9.76 -6.67
C MET A 47 5.22 -9.74 -5.65
N TYR A 48 4.05 -9.23 -6.03
CA TYR A 48 2.94 -8.96 -5.12
C TYR A 48 1.66 -9.69 -5.54
N THR A 49 0.85 -10.07 -4.55
CA THR A 49 -0.50 -10.61 -4.75
C THR A 49 -1.57 -9.55 -4.55
N HIS A 50 -1.30 -8.59 -3.66
CA HIS A 50 -2.21 -7.52 -3.31
C HIS A 50 -1.43 -6.26 -2.95
N ILE A 51 -1.91 -5.11 -3.37
CA ILE A 51 -1.39 -3.79 -2.98
C ILE A 51 -2.56 -2.94 -2.54
N GLU A 52 -2.43 -2.30 -1.40
CA GLU A 52 -3.48 -1.46 -0.81
C GLU A 52 -2.90 -0.09 -0.46
N LEU A 53 -3.62 0.98 -0.82
CA LEU A 53 -3.37 2.33 -0.35
C LEU A 53 -4.42 2.68 0.71
N THR A 54 -3.97 3.01 1.92
CA THR A 54 -4.83 3.40 3.04
C THR A 54 -4.52 4.82 3.52
N GLU A 55 -5.54 5.47 4.06
CA GLU A 55 -5.44 6.67 4.87
C GLU A 55 -5.47 6.25 6.34
N TYR A 56 -4.43 6.60 7.09
CA TYR A 56 -4.39 6.42 8.52
C TYR A 56 -4.60 7.77 9.22
N ASN A 57 -5.69 7.88 9.96
CA ASN A 57 -5.96 9.01 10.83
C ASN A 57 -5.45 8.73 12.24
N TRP A 58 -4.42 9.46 12.66
CA TRP A 58 -3.78 9.33 13.97
C TRP A 58 -4.61 9.87 15.13
N GLU A 59 -5.54 10.79 14.88
CA GLU A 59 -6.42 11.32 15.93
C GLU A 59 -7.52 10.33 16.28
N GLU A 60 -8.05 9.64 15.27
CA GLU A 60 -9.13 8.65 15.44
C GLU A 60 -8.62 7.21 15.56
N CYS A 61 -7.32 6.98 15.30
CA CYS A 61 -6.70 5.66 15.17
C CYS A 61 -7.46 4.77 14.17
N THR A 62 -7.85 5.34 13.03
CA THR A 62 -8.61 4.67 11.98
C THR A 62 -7.75 4.49 10.73
N ASP A 63 -7.85 3.30 10.12
CA ASP A 63 -7.21 2.96 8.86
C ASP A 63 -8.31 2.73 7.82
N THR A 64 -8.34 3.58 6.80
CA THR A 64 -9.40 3.58 5.78
C THR A 64 -8.80 3.28 4.40
N PRO A 65 -9.23 2.20 3.72
CA PRO A 65 -8.73 1.89 2.39
C PRO A 65 -9.24 2.90 1.36
N ILE A 66 -8.32 3.45 0.58
CA ILE A 66 -8.60 4.41 -0.51
C ILE A 66 -8.67 3.69 -1.85
N ALA A 67 -7.69 2.83 -2.11
CA ALA A 67 -7.56 2.09 -3.36
C ALA A 67 -6.89 0.74 -3.13
N THR A 68 -7.26 -0.25 -3.95
CA THR A 68 -6.70 -1.60 -3.89
C THR A 68 -6.42 -2.13 -5.29
N MET A 69 -5.39 -2.97 -5.39
CA MET A 69 -5.00 -3.71 -6.58
C MET A 69 -4.75 -5.16 -6.21
N THR A 70 -5.33 -6.08 -6.97
CA THR A 70 -5.16 -7.51 -6.77
C THR A 70 -4.60 -8.12 -8.04
N PHE A 71 -3.55 -8.92 -7.88
CA PHE A 71 -2.84 -9.54 -8.98
C PHE A 71 -3.09 -11.05 -8.98
N ASN A 72 -3.92 -11.49 -9.93
CA ASN A 72 -4.16 -12.90 -10.16
C ASN A 72 -2.91 -13.57 -10.74
N ALA A 73 -2.69 -14.84 -10.36
CA ALA A 73 -1.61 -15.68 -10.89
C ALA A 73 -1.89 -16.11 -12.34
#